data_AF-A0A820HI11-F1
#
_entry.id   AF-A0A820HI11-F1
#
_cell.length_a   1.000
_cell.length_b   1.000
_cell.length_c   1.000
_cell.angle_alpha   90.00
_cell.angle_beta   90.00
_cell.angle_gamma   90.00
#
_symmetry.space_group_name_H-M   'P 1'
#
loop_
_entity.id
_entity.type
_entity.pdbx_description
1 polymer ?
#
loop_
_entity_poly.entity_id
_entity_poly.type
_entity_poly.pdbx_seq_one_letter_code
_entity_poly.pdbx_strand_id
1 'polypeptide(L)'
;MSQFPEFMALDQRPEILREAIELAHLDLCEENQQPVLPSNGYFFILKGGVTSPLTTSELPPLSSHIPPEPLTVGQSFGSVFDFVIYSVFHLKSYMKFEQAEYQEKCSLVCSCGEYKAWSKQIIDELLHLIEWIDYPQNTIIASEGFRCPFIGYLKIGECHVLRKVDVVKLEQNGTKSRQLRQVVMGKITAPDSFGEISVISQEAM
;
A
#
# COMPACT_ATOMS: atom_id res chain seq x y z
N MET A 1 -17.84 -15.92 4.01
CA MET A 1 -16.72 -15.90 3.06
C MET A 1 -16.99 -14.77 2.09
N SER A 2 -16.24 -13.67 2.20
CA SER A 2 -16.53 -12.38 1.57
C SER A 2 -16.33 -12.44 0.06
N GLN A 3 -17.28 -11.85 -0.69
CA GLN A 3 -17.41 -12.01 -2.14
C GLN A 3 -16.53 -11.06 -2.98
N PHE A 4 -15.72 -10.17 -2.38
CA PHE A 4 -15.00 -9.14 -3.14
C PHE A 4 -13.59 -8.84 -2.59
N PRO A 5 -12.53 -9.43 -3.20
CA PRO A 5 -11.13 -9.23 -2.80
C PRO A 5 -10.63 -7.79 -2.98
N GLU A 6 -11.12 -7.09 -4.00
CA GLU A 6 -10.68 -5.72 -4.35
C GLU A 6 -11.02 -4.69 -3.27
N PHE A 7 -12.14 -4.87 -2.55
CA PHE A 7 -12.53 -3.98 -1.45
C PHE A 7 -11.72 -4.20 -0.18
N MET A 8 -11.24 -5.42 0.06
CA MET A 8 -10.33 -5.69 1.17
C MET A 8 -8.96 -5.04 0.96
N ALA A 9 -8.54 -4.85 -0.29
CA ALA A 9 -7.31 -4.12 -0.62
C ALA A 9 -7.42 -2.61 -0.33
N LEU A 10 -8.64 -2.04 -0.41
CA LEU A 10 -8.92 -0.63 -0.09
C LEU A 10 -9.00 -0.36 1.41
N ASP A 11 -9.46 -1.34 2.20
CA ASP A 11 -9.50 -1.26 3.67
C ASP A 11 -8.08 -1.07 4.26
N GLN A 12 -7.05 -1.50 3.52
CA GLN A 12 -5.64 -1.29 3.89
C GLN A 12 -5.09 0.09 3.49
N ARG A 13 -5.87 0.93 2.79
CA ARG A 13 -5.43 2.25 2.27
C ARG A 13 -6.51 3.32 2.53
N PRO A 14 -6.64 3.81 3.77
CA PRO A 14 -7.72 4.72 4.18
C PRO A 14 -7.73 6.06 3.43
N GLU A 15 -6.58 6.50 2.92
CA GLU A 15 -6.46 7.74 2.13
C GLU A 15 -7.19 7.64 0.78
N ILE A 16 -7.12 6.47 0.12
CA ILE A 16 -7.83 6.22 -1.14
C ILE A 16 -9.33 6.17 -0.88
N LEU A 17 -9.74 5.53 0.23
CA LEU A 17 -11.14 5.48 0.63
C LEU A 17 -11.68 6.89 0.90
N ARG A 18 -10.93 7.73 1.60
CA ARG A 18 -11.30 9.12 1.88
C ARG A 18 -11.47 9.94 0.59
N GLU A 19 -10.50 9.89 -0.32
CA GLU A 19 -10.60 10.62 -1.59
C GLU A 19 -11.77 10.10 -2.45
N ALA A 20 -11.99 8.78 -2.46
CA ALA A 20 -13.12 8.18 -3.16
C ALA A 20 -14.48 8.61 -2.55
N ILE A 21 -14.55 8.82 -1.24
CA ILE A 21 -15.73 9.36 -0.55
C ILE A 21 -15.91 10.85 -0.88
N GLU A 22 -14.84 11.65 -0.90
CA GLU A 22 -14.91 13.08 -1.24
C GLU A 22 -15.35 13.32 -2.70
N LEU A 23 -15.03 12.40 -3.60
CA LEU A 23 -15.44 12.43 -5.01
C LEU A 23 -16.77 11.73 -5.30
N ALA A 24 -17.38 11.12 -4.27
CA ALA A 24 -18.66 10.46 -4.42
C ALA A 24 -19.78 11.48 -4.61
N HIS A 25 -20.70 11.18 -5.53
CA HIS A 25 -21.89 11.99 -5.75
C HIS A 25 -23.10 11.30 -5.13
N LEU A 26 -23.78 12.03 -4.24
CA LEU A 26 -25.02 11.58 -3.63
C LEU A 26 -26.18 11.82 -4.60
N ASP A 27 -26.69 10.76 -5.20
CA ASP A 27 -27.82 10.83 -6.14
C ASP A 27 -29.07 10.19 -5.55
N LEU A 28 -30.08 11.02 -5.29
CA LEU A 28 -31.40 10.59 -4.84
C LEU A 28 -32.21 10.08 -6.02
N CYS A 29 -32.74 8.85 -5.94
CA CYS A 29 -33.60 8.29 -6.99
C CYS A 29 -35.01 8.04 -6.43
N GLU A 30 -35.99 8.70 -7.03
CA GLU A 30 -37.40 8.58 -6.61
C GLU A 30 -38.04 7.29 -7.14
N GLU A 31 -39.08 6.83 -6.44
CA GLU A 31 -39.77 5.53 -6.58
C GLU A 31 -40.27 5.20 -8.01
N ASN A 32 -40.39 6.21 -8.88
CA ASN A 32 -40.94 6.07 -10.24
C ASN A 32 -39.94 6.40 -11.35
N GLN A 33 -38.69 6.73 -11.02
CA GLN A 33 -37.67 6.98 -12.02
C GLN A 33 -36.92 5.68 -12.34
N GLN A 34 -36.62 5.46 -13.62
CA GLN A 34 -35.71 4.40 -14.01
C GLN A 34 -34.33 4.74 -13.41
N PRO A 35 -33.68 3.83 -12.67
CA PRO A 35 -32.33 4.10 -12.19
C PRO A 35 -31.46 4.36 -13.42
N VAL A 36 -30.90 5.57 -13.50
CA VAL A 36 -29.88 5.93 -14.50
C VAL A 36 -28.62 5.20 -14.06
N LEU A 37 -28.50 3.93 -14.44
CA LEU A 37 -27.26 3.19 -14.26
C LEU A 37 -26.32 3.61 -15.41
N PRO A 38 -25.28 4.41 -15.15
CA PRO A 38 -24.21 4.53 -16.12
C PRO A 38 -23.58 3.16 -16.31
N SER A 39 -23.21 2.85 -17.56
CA SER A 39 -22.69 1.53 -17.96
C SER A 39 -21.40 1.10 -17.24
N ASN A 40 -20.78 1.97 -16.45
CA ASN A 40 -19.45 1.78 -15.87
C ASN A 40 -19.42 2.20 -14.40
N GLY A 41 -19.28 1.26 -13.44
CA GLY A 41 -18.89 1.52 -12.04
C GLY A 41 -19.57 0.66 -10.97
N TYR A 42 -19.24 0.92 -9.70
CA TYR A 42 -19.65 0.13 -8.52
C TYR A 42 -20.56 0.91 -7.59
N PHE A 43 -21.80 0.45 -7.35
CA PHE A 43 -22.81 1.18 -6.60
C PHE A 43 -22.96 0.68 -5.15
N PHE A 44 -23.17 1.60 -4.20
CA PHE A 44 -23.38 1.27 -2.78
C PHE A 44 -24.75 1.74 -2.31
N ILE A 45 -25.59 0.82 -1.85
CA ILE A 45 -26.90 1.18 -1.31
C ILE A 45 -26.71 1.49 0.19
N LEU A 46 -26.69 2.78 0.56
CA LEU A 46 -26.61 3.17 1.97
C LEU A 46 -27.93 2.96 2.71
N LYS A 47 -29.06 3.03 1.99
CA LYS A 47 -30.41 2.85 2.53
C LYS A 47 -31.37 2.38 1.43
N GLY A 48 -32.16 1.34 1.73
CA GLY A 48 -33.09 0.73 0.77
C GLY A 48 -32.62 -0.63 0.25
N GLY A 49 -33.33 -1.16 -0.76
CA GLY A 49 -33.03 -2.45 -1.38
C GLY A 49 -33.28 -2.40 -2.88
N VAL A 50 -32.60 -3.27 -3.62
CA VAL A 50 -32.71 -3.34 -5.08
C VAL A 50 -32.99 -4.78 -5.51
N THR A 51 -33.94 -4.97 -6.42
CA THR A 51 -34.30 -6.28 -6.96
C THR A 51 -33.74 -6.47 -8.36
N SER A 52 -32.91 -7.50 -8.54
CA SER A 52 -32.47 -7.91 -9.88
C SER A 52 -33.61 -8.71 -10.56
N PRO A 53 -33.98 -8.41 -11.81
CA PRO A 53 -34.98 -9.12 -12.62
C PRO A 53 -34.39 -10.42 -13.21
N LEU A 54 -33.11 -10.70 -12.98
CA LEU A 54 -32.47 -11.95 -13.38
C LEU A 54 -32.26 -12.87 -12.18
N THR A 55 -33.34 -13.44 -11.64
CA THR A 55 -33.38 -14.81 -11.11
C THR A 55 -34.77 -15.13 -10.55
N THR A 56 -35.63 -15.72 -11.39
CA THR A 56 -36.81 -16.46 -10.91
C THR A 56 -36.36 -17.84 -10.44
N SER A 57 -35.73 -17.93 -9.26
CA SER A 57 -35.61 -19.17 -8.47
C SER A 57 -34.93 -18.87 -7.14
N GLU A 58 -35.75 -18.86 -6.09
CA GLU A 58 -35.43 -18.93 -4.66
C GLU A 58 -33.94 -18.91 -4.24
N LEU A 59 -33.44 -17.73 -3.87
CA LEU A 59 -32.28 -17.55 -2.99
C LEU A 59 -32.52 -16.31 -2.09
N PRO A 60 -31.87 -16.24 -0.90
CA PRO A 60 -32.22 -15.31 0.18
C PRO A 60 -31.98 -13.84 -0.20
N PRO A 61 -32.60 -12.88 0.53
CA PRO A 61 -32.53 -11.46 0.20
C PRO A 61 -31.09 -10.97 0.01
N LEU A 62 -30.84 -10.37 -1.16
CA LEU A 62 -29.56 -9.76 -1.51
C LEU A 62 -29.23 -8.62 -0.54
N SER A 63 -28.07 -8.71 0.09
CA SER A 63 -27.50 -7.64 0.92
C SER A 63 -26.86 -6.56 0.02
N SER A 64 -27.41 -5.35 0.06
CA SER A 64 -26.86 -3.99 -0.21
C SER A 64 -25.86 -3.69 -1.35
N HIS A 65 -25.33 -4.63 -2.13
CA HIS A 65 -24.26 -4.35 -3.10
C HIS A 65 -24.41 -5.16 -4.41
N ILE A 66 -24.33 -4.48 -5.56
CA ILE A 66 -24.52 -5.05 -6.91
C ILE A 66 -23.17 -5.00 -7.66
N PRO A 67 -22.68 -6.12 -8.24
CA PRO A 67 -21.44 -6.17 -9.02
C PRO A 67 -21.55 -5.44 -10.38
N PRO A 68 -20.43 -5.10 -11.04
CA PRO A 68 -20.36 -4.21 -12.20
C PRO A 68 -20.66 -4.91 -13.54
N GLU A 69 -21.40 -6.02 -13.54
CA GLU A 69 -21.92 -6.59 -14.78
C GLU A 69 -23.16 -5.79 -15.25
N PRO A 70 -23.44 -5.71 -16.56
CA PRO A 70 -24.63 -5.04 -17.08
C PRO A 70 -25.89 -5.86 -16.73
N LEU A 71 -26.30 -5.82 -15.46
CA LEU A 71 -27.56 -6.36 -15.00
C LEU A 71 -28.61 -5.28 -15.21
N THR A 72 -29.59 -5.58 -16.06
CA THR A 72 -30.85 -4.84 -16.06
C THR A 72 -31.46 -5.05 -14.68
N VAL A 73 -31.81 -4.00 -13.94
CA VAL A 73 -32.41 -4.07 -12.60
C VAL A 73 -33.91 -3.73 -12.70
N GLY A 74 -34.79 -4.47 -12.01
CA GLY A 74 -36.24 -4.39 -12.11
C GLY A 74 -36.84 -3.74 -10.87
N GLN A 75 -37.85 -2.90 -11.07
CA GLN A 75 -38.50 -2.10 -10.02
C GLN A 75 -39.34 -2.95 -9.06
N SER A 76 -39.40 -2.55 -7.78
CA SER A 76 -40.43 -3.00 -6.83
C SER A 76 -41.06 -1.79 -6.13
N PHE A 77 -42.38 -1.83 -5.97
CA PHE A 77 -43.21 -0.80 -5.37
C PHE A 77 -43.07 -0.78 -3.83
N GLY A 78 -42.86 0.39 -3.23
CA GLY A 78 -42.97 0.58 -1.78
C GLY A 78 -41.95 1.54 -1.17
N SER A 79 -42.31 2.83 -1.14
CA SER A 79 -41.87 3.92 -0.23
C SER A 79 -40.44 4.45 -0.34
N VAL A 80 -40.33 5.68 -0.88
CA VAL A 80 -39.29 6.73 -0.70
C VAL A 80 -37.90 6.22 -0.27
N PHE A 81 -37.00 6.11 -1.24
CA PHE A 81 -35.61 5.68 -1.03
C PHE A 81 -34.62 6.80 -1.38
N ASP A 82 -33.67 7.05 -0.48
CA ASP A 82 -32.50 7.89 -0.74
C ASP A 82 -31.36 6.98 -1.22
N PHE A 83 -30.99 7.04 -2.50
CA PHE A 83 -29.87 6.29 -3.05
C PHE A 83 -28.57 7.11 -2.96
N VAL A 84 -27.41 6.45 -3.00
CA VAL A 84 -26.09 7.08 -3.07
C VAL A 84 -25.29 6.36 -4.14
N ILE A 85 -24.79 7.06 -5.15
CA ILE A 85 -24.16 6.44 -6.32
C ILE A 85 -22.64 6.62 -6.22
N TYR A 86 -21.92 5.51 -6.30
CA TYR A 86 -20.49 5.52 -6.58
C TYR A 86 -20.33 4.97 -8.02
N SER A 87 -19.65 5.66 -8.94
CA SER A 87 -19.27 5.07 -10.24
C SER A 87 -18.15 5.88 -10.91
N VAL A 88 -17.19 5.20 -11.57
CA VAL A 88 -16.04 5.75 -12.34
C VAL A 88 -14.94 6.50 -11.57
N PHE A 89 -15.25 7.22 -10.49
CA PHE A 89 -14.24 7.99 -9.74
C PHE A 89 -13.23 7.12 -9.00
N HIS A 90 -13.67 5.96 -8.51
CA HIS A 90 -12.82 5.03 -7.79
C HIS A 90 -11.59 4.59 -8.59
N LEU A 91 -11.78 4.18 -9.85
CA LEU A 91 -10.70 3.82 -10.76
C LEU A 91 -9.80 5.02 -11.06
N LYS A 92 -10.34 6.23 -11.24
CA LYS A 92 -9.53 7.42 -11.51
C LYS A 92 -8.66 7.81 -10.31
N SER A 93 -9.19 7.76 -9.09
CA SER A 93 -8.40 8.05 -7.87
C SER A 93 -7.40 6.96 -7.57
N TYR A 94 -7.78 5.69 -7.75
CA TYR A 94 -6.85 4.57 -7.62
C TYR A 94 -5.69 4.68 -8.61
N MET A 95 -5.98 4.94 -9.90
CA MET A 95 -4.94 5.12 -10.93
C MET A 95 -4.06 6.35 -10.67
N LYS A 96 -4.63 7.45 -10.16
CA LYS A 96 -3.83 8.63 -9.75
C LYS A 96 -2.92 8.30 -8.57
N PHE A 97 -3.42 7.58 -7.58
CA PHE A 97 -2.64 7.18 -6.41
C PHE A 97 -1.50 6.24 -6.81
N GLU A 98 -1.78 5.21 -7.61
CA GLU A 98 -0.74 4.32 -8.13
C GLU A 98 0.27 5.08 -8.97
N GLN A 99 -0.16 6.03 -9.80
CA GLN A 99 0.76 6.83 -10.59
C GLN A 99 1.64 7.74 -9.72
N ALA A 100 1.09 8.34 -8.67
CA ALA A 100 1.85 9.16 -7.72
C ALA A 100 2.83 8.31 -6.90
N GLU A 101 2.38 7.17 -6.39
CA GLU A 101 3.21 6.20 -5.66
C GLU A 101 4.34 5.69 -6.54
N TYR A 102 4.05 5.32 -7.79
CA TYR A 102 5.04 4.91 -8.77
C TYR A 102 6.06 6.03 -9.04
N GLN A 103 5.60 7.27 -9.25
CA GLN A 103 6.50 8.41 -9.48
C GLN A 103 7.43 8.65 -8.28
N GLU A 104 6.90 8.50 -7.07
CA GLU A 104 7.68 8.67 -5.85
C GLU A 104 8.73 7.57 -5.67
N LYS A 105 8.35 6.29 -5.85
CA LYS A 105 9.29 5.17 -5.83
C LYS A 105 10.35 5.30 -6.92
N CYS A 106 9.94 5.67 -8.13
CA CYS A 106 10.84 5.89 -9.26
C CYS A 106 11.85 6.99 -8.96
N SER A 107 11.37 8.13 -8.45
CA SER A 107 12.21 9.26 -8.05
C SER A 107 13.23 8.86 -6.99
N LEU A 108 12.82 8.10 -5.98
CA LEU A 108 13.70 7.63 -4.91
C LEU A 108 14.79 6.70 -5.44
N VAL A 109 14.41 5.63 -6.14
CA VAL A 109 15.37 4.63 -6.67
C VAL A 109 16.34 5.29 -7.66
N CYS A 110 15.84 6.12 -8.58
CA CYS A 110 16.69 6.83 -9.54
C CYS A 110 17.61 7.88 -8.89
N SER A 111 17.31 8.32 -7.67
CA SER A 111 18.17 9.26 -6.93
C SER A 111 19.39 8.57 -6.33
N CYS A 112 19.26 7.29 -5.98
CA CYS A 112 20.35 6.45 -5.50
C CYS A 112 21.40 6.23 -6.62
N GLY A 113 22.69 6.34 -6.30
CA GLY A 113 23.77 6.39 -7.30
C GLY A 113 23.90 5.11 -8.11
N GLU A 114 23.65 3.98 -7.48
CA GLU A 114 23.82 2.61 -7.97
C GLU A 114 22.84 2.26 -9.11
N TYR A 115 21.69 2.93 -9.15
CA TYR A 115 20.58 2.61 -10.05
C TYR A 115 20.43 3.62 -11.20
N LYS A 116 21.17 4.74 -11.19
CA LYS A 116 21.07 5.80 -12.22
C LYS A 116 21.28 5.31 -13.65
N ALA A 117 22.12 4.29 -13.83
CA ALA A 117 22.45 3.74 -15.14
C ALA A 117 21.54 2.58 -15.57
N TRP A 118 20.58 2.18 -14.72
CA TRP A 118 19.74 1.03 -15.02
C TRP A 118 18.68 1.38 -16.07
N SER A 119 18.32 0.39 -16.88
CA SER A 119 17.28 0.59 -17.90
C SER A 119 15.92 0.81 -17.24
N LYS A 120 15.07 1.61 -17.90
CA LYS A 120 13.71 1.89 -17.41
C LYS A 120 12.92 0.61 -17.13
N GLN A 121 13.02 -0.41 -17.98
CA GLN A 121 12.29 -1.66 -17.79
C GLN A 121 12.67 -2.36 -16.48
N ILE A 122 13.97 -2.42 -16.15
CA ILE A 122 14.43 -3.04 -14.89
C ILE A 122 13.97 -2.23 -13.69
N ILE A 123 14.03 -0.90 -13.79
CA ILE A 123 13.49 -0.01 -12.75
C ILE A 123 12.00 -0.30 -12.57
N ASP A 124 11.22 -0.34 -13.65
CA ASP A 124 9.78 -0.62 -13.57
C ASP A 124 9.50 -1.95 -12.87
N GLU A 125 10.19 -3.04 -13.23
CA GLU A 125 10.06 -4.34 -12.56
C GLU A 125 10.39 -4.25 -11.06
N LEU A 126 11.44 -3.51 -10.70
CA LEU A 126 11.84 -3.31 -9.31
C LEU A 126 10.80 -2.51 -8.51
N LEU A 127 10.20 -1.46 -9.07
CA LEU A 127 9.25 -0.61 -8.33
C LEU A 127 8.00 -1.37 -7.86
N HIS A 128 7.60 -2.41 -8.59
CA HIS A 128 6.47 -3.28 -8.21
C HIS A 128 6.79 -4.15 -6.99
N LEU A 129 8.08 -4.35 -6.67
CA LEU A 129 8.53 -5.15 -5.52
C LEU A 129 8.75 -4.30 -4.26
N ILE A 130 8.72 -2.97 -4.38
CA ILE A 130 8.99 -2.06 -3.27
C ILE A 130 7.72 -1.82 -2.46
N GLU A 131 7.83 -1.97 -1.15
CA GLU A 131 6.79 -1.64 -0.18
C GLU A 131 7.25 -0.47 0.71
N TRP A 132 6.31 0.43 1.03
CA TRP A 132 6.57 1.51 1.97
C TRP A 132 6.45 1.00 3.41
N ILE A 133 7.51 1.19 4.20
CA ILE A 133 7.56 0.77 5.60
C ILE A 133 8.16 1.90 6.43
N ASP A 134 7.45 2.28 7.50
CA ASP A 134 7.93 3.22 8.49
C ASP A 134 8.46 2.48 9.72
N TYR A 135 9.62 2.89 10.21
CA TYR A 135 10.22 2.37 11.42
C TYR A 135 10.29 3.44 12.50
N PRO A 136 9.94 3.13 13.76
CA PRO A 136 10.14 4.06 14.86
C PRO A 136 11.63 4.27 15.13
N GLN A 137 11.96 5.37 15.80
CA GLN A 137 13.34 5.70 16.16
C GLN A 137 13.98 4.57 16.97
N ASN A 138 15.27 4.33 16.73
CA ASN A 138 16.09 3.29 17.39
C ASN A 138 15.69 1.84 17.06
N THR A 139 14.95 1.62 15.96
CA THR A 139 14.72 0.26 15.44
C THR A 139 15.97 -0.28 14.76
N ILE A 140 16.31 -1.54 15.03
CA ILE A 140 17.39 -2.26 14.34
C ILE A 140 16.79 -2.88 13.07
N ILE A 141 17.16 -2.33 11.91
CA ILE A 141 16.62 -2.76 10.62
C ILE A 141 17.45 -3.92 10.02
N ALA A 142 18.75 -3.94 10.29
CA ALA A 142 19.65 -5.03 9.94
C ALA A 142 20.66 -5.26 11.06
N SER A 143 20.93 -6.53 11.39
CA SER A 143 21.83 -6.90 12.48
C SER A 143 23.18 -7.39 11.96
N GLU A 144 24.25 -6.97 12.62
CA GLU A 144 25.61 -7.46 12.36
C GLU A 144 25.68 -8.98 12.51
N GLY A 145 26.34 -9.65 11.57
CA GLY A 145 26.50 -11.11 11.55
C GLY A 145 25.33 -11.87 10.91
N PHE A 146 24.31 -11.16 10.43
CA PHE A 146 23.18 -11.75 9.70
C PHE A 146 23.07 -11.19 8.30
N ARG A 147 22.63 -12.03 7.36
CA ARG A 147 22.29 -11.59 6.01
C ARG A 147 21.07 -10.68 6.05
N CYS A 148 21.16 -9.51 5.41
CA CYS A 148 20.01 -8.65 5.17
C CYS A 148 19.12 -9.30 4.10
N PRO A 149 17.84 -9.61 4.40
CA PRO A 149 16.99 -10.35 3.50
C PRO A 149 16.33 -9.47 2.41
N PHE A 150 16.54 -8.15 2.46
CA PHE A 150 15.97 -7.19 1.53
C PHE A 150 16.97 -6.08 1.20
N ILE A 151 16.65 -5.32 0.14
CA ILE A 151 17.29 -4.05 -0.19
C ILE A 151 16.40 -2.94 0.36
N GLY A 152 16.96 -2.01 1.12
CA GLY A 152 16.24 -0.87 1.67
C GLY A 152 16.59 0.42 0.94
N TYR A 153 15.59 1.26 0.67
CA TYR A 153 15.75 2.60 0.12
C TYR A 153 15.29 3.63 1.14
N LEU A 154 16.16 4.57 1.51
CA LEU A 154 15.85 5.54 2.55
C LEU A 154 15.22 6.79 1.94
N LYS A 155 13.90 6.94 2.09
CA LYS A 155 13.16 8.11 1.63
C LYS A 155 13.33 9.33 2.55
N ILE A 156 13.23 9.11 3.87
CA ILE A 156 13.26 10.14 4.91
C ILE A 156 14.05 9.60 6.11
N GLY A 157 14.81 10.47 6.77
CA GLY A 157 15.53 10.15 8.00
C GLY A 157 16.97 9.71 7.76
N GLU A 158 17.56 9.11 8.80
CA GLU A 158 18.91 8.58 8.78
C GLU A 158 19.02 7.29 9.60
N CYS A 159 19.92 6.41 9.18
CA CYS A 159 20.23 5.16 9.87
C CYS A 159 21.70 5.17 10.28
N HIS A 160 22.00 4.81 11.54
CA HIS A 160 23.38 4.64 11.99
C HIS A 160 23.88 3.23 11.69
N VAL A 161 25.04 3.14 11.06
CA VAL A 161 25.75 1.88 10.88
C VAL A 161 26.55 1.61 12.14
N LEU A 162 26.19 0.55 12.86
CA LEU A 162 26.78 0.20 14.15
C LEU A 162 27.64 -1.07 14.01
N ARG A 163 28.76 -1.11 14.72
CA ARG A 163 29.63 -2.30 14.79
C ARG A 163 30.06 -2.58 16.22
N LYS A 164 30.11 -3.85 16.60
CA LYS A 164 30.71 -4.29 17.85
C LYS A 164 32.23 -4.42 17.69
N VAL A 165 32.99 -3.68 18.49
CA VAL A 165 34.45 -3.68 18.47
C VAL A 165 35.01 -4.02 19.85
N ASP A 166 36.08 -4.82 19.88
CA ASP A 166 36.84 -5.09 21.09
C ASP A 166 37.72 -3.88 21.43
N VAL A 167 37.42 -3.24 22.55
CA VAL A 167 38.20 -2.11 23.06
C VAL A 167 39.01 -2.57 24.25
N VAL A 168 40.32 -2.31 24.23
CA VAL A 168 41.18 -2.53 25.39
C VAL A 168 40.98 -1.35 26.34
N LYS A 169 40.48 -1.64 27.54
CA LYS A 169 40.33 -0.68 28.62
C LYS A 169 41.42 -0.90 29.66
N LEU A 170 42.11 0.18 30.04
CA LEU A 170 42.98 0.16 31.21
C LEU A 170 42.12 0.38 32.45
N GLU A 171 42.15 -0.57 33.37
CA GLU A 171 41.46 -0.46 34.65
C GLU A 171 42.28 0.37 35.64
N GLN A 172 41.61 0.87 36.69
CA GLN A 172 42.24 1.71 37.71
C GLN A 172 43.37 0.99 38.47
N ASN A 173 43.36 -0.35 38.46
CA ASN A 173 44.40 -1.20 39.04
C ASN A 173 45.61 -1.44 38.07
N GLY A 174 45.62 -0.82 36.88
CA GLY A 174 46.66 -0.98 35.87
C GLY A 174 46.50 -2.22 34.97
N THR A 175 45.48 -3.05 35.20
CA THR A 175 45.21 -4.25 34.39
C THR A 175 44.51 -3.86 33.08
N LYS A 176 44.82 -4.55 31.99
CA LYS A 176 44.13 -4.37 30.71
C LYS A 176 43.00 -5.39 30.59
N SER A 177 41.77 -4.93 30.44
CA SER A 177 40.62 -5.80 30.11
C SER A 177 40.11 -5.50 28.70
N ARG A 178 39.61 -6.55 28.02
CA ARG A 178 38.92 -6.41 26.73
C ARG A 178 37.44 -6.22 26.98
N GLN A 179 36.86 -5.18 26.42
CA GLN A 179 35.44 -4.88 26.52
C GLN A 179 34.87 -4.70 25.12
N LEU A 180 33.82 -5.46 24.80
CA LEU A 180 33.05 -5.27 23.58
C LEU A 180 32.26 -3.95 23.70
N ARG A 181 32.41 -3.05 22.72
CA ARG A 181 31.63 -1.80 22.64
C ARG A 181 30.98 -1.68 21.28
N GLN A 182 29.77 -1.13 21.26
CA GLN A 182 29.10 -0.77 20.03
C GLN A 182 29.48 0.66 19.66
N VAL A 183 29.99 0.83 18.44
CA VAL A 183 30.43 2.13 17.92
C VAL A 183 29.69 2.44 16.61
N VAL A 184 29.47 3.73 16.37
CA VAL A 184 28.94 4.21 15.10
C VAL A 184 30.08 4.22 14.08
N MET A 185 29.94 3.42 13.03
CA MET A 185 30.88 3.32 11.92
C MET A 185 30.58 4.30 10.79
N GLY A 186 29.32 4.74 10.70
CA GLY A 186 28.85 5.63 9.65
C GLY A 186 27.36 5.87 9.75
N LYS A 187 26.84 6.55 8.74
CA LYS A 187 25.41 6.82 8.61
C LYS A 187 24.97 6.63 7.16
N ILE A 188 23.72 6.23 7.00
CA ILE A 188 23.01 6.11 5.72
C ILE A 188 21.92 7.19 5.77
N THR A 189 21.83 8.04 4.76
CA THR A 189 20.94 9.20 4.75
C THR A 189 20.12 9.24 3.47
N ALA A 190 18.91 9.80 3.50
CA ALA A 190 18.13 9.90 2.27
C ALA A 190 18.84 10.81 1.22
N PRO A 191 18.88 10.44 -0.08
CA PRO A 191 18.38 9.22 -0.71
C PRO A 191 19.49 8.17 -0.95
N ASP A 192 19.85 7.40 0.08
CA ASP A 192 20.75 6.25 -0.02
C ASP A 192 19.98 4.93 0.03
N SER A 193 20.63 3.86 -0.42
CA SER A 193 20.15 2.49 -0.32
C SER A 193 21.12 1.59 0.46
N PHE A 194 20.66 0.43 0.90
CA PHE A 194 21.49 -0.55 1.60
C PHE A 194 21.00 -1.99 1.41
N GLY A 195 21.88 -2.95 1.69
CA GLY A 195 21.56 -4.38 1.69
C GLY A 195 21.84 -5.10 0.37
N GLU A 196 22.23 -4.38 -0.68
CA GLU A 196 22.49 -4.89 -2.04
C GLU A 196 23.50 -6.03 -2.02
N ILE A 197 24.65 -5.81 -1.37
CA ILE A 197 25.72 -6.81 -1.27
C ILE A 197 25.20 -8.05 -0.54
N SER A 198 24.38 -7.87 0.50
CA SER A 198 23.84 -8.97 1.28
C SER A 198 22.86 -9.81 0.46
N VAL A 199 22.02 -9.18 -0.34
CA VAL A 199 21.06 -9.87 -1.22
C VAL A 199 21.77 -10.55 -2.39
N ILE A 200 22.77 -9.91 -3.01
CA ILE A 200 23.46 -10.43 -4.19
C ILE A 200 24.49 -11.51 -3.84
N SER A 201 25.18 -11.40 -2.71
CA SER A 201 26.19 -12.38 -2.30
C SER A 201 25.57 -13.75 -2.10
N GLN A 202 26.10 -14.75 -2.80
CA GLN A 202 25.73 -16.17 -2.67
C GLN A 202 26.52 -16.89 -1.57
N GLU A 203 27.56 -16.25 -1.03
CA GLU A 203 28.37 -16.81 0.05
C GLU A 203 27.76 -16.48 1.42
N ALA A 204 27.75 -17.47 2.31
CA ALA A 204 27.42 -17.26 3.72
C ALA A 204 28.52 -16.38 4.35
N MET A 205 28.12 -15.24 4.92
CA MET A 205 28.99 -14.42 5.77
C MET A 205 29.28 -15.11 7.10
#